data_AF-G0UGY2-F1
#
_entry.id   AF-G0UGY2-F1
#
_cell.length_a   1.000
_cell.length_b   1.000
_cell.length_c   1.000
_cell.angle_alpha   90.00
_cell.angle_beta   90.00
_cell.angle_gamma   90.00
#
_symmetry.space_group_name_H-M   'P 1'
#
loop_
_entity.id
_entity.type
_entity.pdbx_description
1 polymer ?
#
loop_
_entity_poly.entity_id
_entity_poly.type
_entity_poly.pdbx_seq_one_letter_code
_entity_poly.pdbx_strand_id
1 'polypeptide(L)'
;MIFKLHSKRPKFDQQAYDKRLSDAIEHAKYEYEKARNSETAMFESDIAPRMIKAETAKAKQKYFFLLRAARQRGMKGHWSTAFVHPE
;
A
#
# COMPACT_ATOMS: atom_id res chain seq x y z
N MET A 1 40.36 -28.52 9.40
CA MET A 1 39.82 -27.25 9.96
C MET A 1 38.42 -27.04 9.42
N ILE A 2 37.41 -26.88 10.28
CA ILE A 2 36.01 -26.66 9.87
C ILE A 2 35.67 -25.20 10.16
N PHE A 3 35.55 -24.39 9.12
CA PHE A 3 35.09 -23.00 9.23
C PHE A 3 33.56 -23.00 9.43
N LYS A 4 33.11 -22.79 10.67
CA LYS A 4 31.70 -22.53 10.95
C LYS A 4 31.36 -21.11 10.50
N LEU A 5 30.83 -20.95 9.29
CA LEU A 5 30.15 -19.71 8.88
C LEU A 5 28.93 -19.50 9.78
N HIS A 6 29.09 -18.73 10.85
CA HIS A 6 27.95 -18.17 11.56
C HIS A 6 27.41 -17.03 10.72
N SER A 7 26.49 -17.34 9.79
CA SER A 7 25.67 -16.30 9.19
C SER A 7 24.77 -15.72 10.28
N LYS A 8 25.22 -14.63 10.92
CA LYS A 8 24.37 -13.88 11.84
C LYS A 8 23.20 -13.34 11.02
N ARG A 9 21.99 -13.87 11.24
CA ARG A 9 20.78 -13.31 10.64
C ARG A 9 20.72 -11.82 11.01
N PRO A 10 20.53 -10.90 10.04
CA PRO A 10 20.44 -9.49 10.34
C PRO A 10 19.30 -9.27 11.33
N LYS A 11 19.56 -8.46 12.36
CA LYS A 11 18.54 -8.10 13.35
C LYS A 11 17.42 -7.35 12.63
N PHE A 12 16.17 -7.69 12.93
CA PHE A 12 15.02 -7.00 12.36
C PHE A 12 15.04 -5.53 12.76
N ASP A 13 15.09 -4.64 11.77
CA ASP A 13 15.00 -3.20 11.97
C ASP A 13 13.53 -2.78 11.90
N GLN A 14 12.96 -2.58 13.08
CA GLN A 14 11.57 -2.16 13.24
C GLN A 14 11.30 -0.78 12.66
N GLN A 15 12.22 0.18 12.80
CA GLN A 15 12.02 1.55 12.30
C GLN A 15 12.05 1.58 10.78
N ALA A 16 12.99 0.87 10.17
CA ALA A 16 13.04 0.75 8.71
C ALA A 16 11.81 0.04 8.14
N TYR A 17 11.31 -0.98 8.82
CA TYR A 17 10.07 -1.65 8.43
C TYR A 17 8.86 -0.71 8.53
N ASP A 18 8.71 0.00 9.66
CA ASP A 18 7.58 0.89 9.89
C ASP A 18 7.58 2.06 8.87
N LYS A 19 8.76 2.58 8.52
CA LYS A 19 8.91 3.58 7.45
C LYS A 19 8.42 3.04 6.10
N ARG A 20 8.93 1.86 5.68
CA ARG A 20 8.52 1.22 4.42
C ARG A 20 7.02 0.91 4.38
N LEU A 21 6.45 0.50 5.52
CA LEU A 21 5.02 0.25 5.63
C LEU A 21 4.23 1.54 5.48
N SER A 22 4.70 2.65 6.06
CA SER A 22 4.09 3.97 5.86
C SER A 22 4.10 4.38 4.39
N ASP A 23 5.26 4.31 3.73
CA ASP A 23 5.43 4.66 2.32
C ASP A 23 4.53 3.79 1.42
N ALA A 24 4.42 2.49 1.71
CA ALA A 24 3.56 1.57 0.98
C ALA A 24 2.06 1.89 1.16
N ILE A 25 1.66 2.37 2.34
CA ILE A 25 0.27 2.77 2.60
C ILE A 25 -0.07 4.04 1.82
N GLU A 26 0.83 5.02 1.79
CA GLU A 26 0.64 6.25 0.99
C GLU A 26 0.51 5.93 -0.49
N HIS A 27 1.40 5.12 -1.03
CA HIS A 27 1.32 4.67 -2.42
C HIS A 27 0.03 3.87 -2.70
N ALA A 28 -0.35 2.95 -1.82
CA ALA A 28 -1.58 2.17 -2.01
C ALA A 28 -2.84 3.03 -1.92
N LYS A 29 -2.82 4.08 -1.09
CA LYS A 29 -3.90 5.08 -1.02
C LYS A 29 -4.01 5.85 -2.33
N TYR A 30 -2.90 6.35 -2.86
CA TYR A 30 -2.86 7.03 -4.14
C TYR A 30 -3.44 6.18 -5.27
N GLU A 31 -2.98 4.93 -5.39
CA GLU A 31 -3.47 3.98 -6.40
C GLU A 31 -4.97 3.70 -6.28
N TYR A 32 -5.47 3.56 -5.04
CA TYR A 32 -6.90 3.36 -4.81
C TYR A 32 -7.73 4.58 -5.22
N GLU A 33 -7.32 5.79 -4.84
CA GLU A 33 -8.01 7.02 -5.21
C GLU A 33 -7.96 7.26 -6.74
N LYS A 34 -6.81 6.97 -7.38
CA LYS A 34 -6.66 7.02 -8.84
C LYS A 34 -7.63 6.05 -9.53
N ALA A 35 -7.67 4.78 -9.11
CA ALA A 35 -8.59 3.79 -9.66
C ALA A 35 -10.06 4.18 -9.45
N ARG A 36 -10.40 4.74 -8.28
CA ARG A 36 -11.75 5.26 -8.00
C ARG A 36 -12.12 6.39 -8.95
N ASN A 37 -11.22 7.32 -9.22
CA ASN A 37 -11.46 8.40 -10.18
C ASN A 37 -11.65 7.87 -11.60
N SER A 38 -10.86 6.88 -12.00
CA SER A 38 -11.03 6.19 -13.29
C SER A 38 -12.36 5.44 -13.38
N GLU A 39 -12.80 4.77 -12.31
CA GLU A 39 -14.11 4.13 -12.25
C GLU A 39 -15.25 5.13 -12.44
N THR A 40 -15.20 6.28 -11.75
CA THR A 40 -16.21 7.34 -11.91
C THR A 40 -16.24 7.89 -13.33
N ALA A 41 -15.08 8.24 -13.91
CA ALA A 41 -14.99 8.76 -15.27
C ALA A 41 -15.47 7.74 -16.32
N MET A 42 -15.24 6.45 -16.06
CA MET A 42 -15.61 5.38 -16.99
C MET A 42 -17.06 4.92 -16.80
N PHE A 43 -17.75 5.30 -15.73
CA PHE A 43 -19.21 5.17 -15.67
C PHE A 43 -19.91 6.13 -16.65
N GLU A 44 -19.25 7.23 -17.03
CA GLU A 44 -19.77 8.20 -18.00
C GLU A 44 -19.53 7.77 -19.46
N SER A 45 -18.72 6.74 -19.70
CA SER A 45 -18.43 6.18 -21.04
C SER A 45 -18.79 4.69 -21.07
N ASP A 46 -19.36 4.18 -22.15
CA ASP A 46 -19.93 2.81 -22.22
C ASP A 46 -18.85 1.68 -22.28
N ILE A 47 -17.70 1.88 -21.61
CA ILE A 47 -16.48 1.09 -21.75
C ILE A 47 -16.33 0.11 -20.57
N ALA A 48 -16.51 -1.18 -20.83
CA ALA A 48 -16.12 -2.33 -20.01
C ALA A 48 -16.08 -2.13 -18.47
N PRO A 49 -17.21 -1.78 -17.82
CA PRO A 49 -17.26 -1.37 -16.41
C PRO A 49 -16.85 -2.47 -15.41
N ARG A 50 -16.90 -3.74 -15.82
CA ARG A 50 -16.56 -4.87 -14.96
C ARG A 50 -15.06 -4.93 -14.64
N MET A 51 -14.20 -4.68 -15.62
CA MET A 51 -12.74 -4.74 -15.42
C MET A 51 -12.27 -3.63 -14.49
N ILE A 52 -12.76 -2.41 -14.73
CA ILE A 52 -12.39 -1.23 -13.95
C ILE A 52 -12.84 -1.39 -12.49
N LYS A 53 -14.06 -1.87 -12.25
CA LYS A 53 -14.54 -2.22 -10.90
C LYS A 53 -13.65 -3.25 -10.20
N ALA A 54 -13.17 -4.24 -10.93
CA ALA A 54 -12.27 -5.26 -10.36
C ALA A 54 -10.90 -4.67 -9.98
N GLU A 55 -10.37 -3.76 -10.79
CA GLU A 55 -9.13 -3.03 -10.51
C GLU A 55 -9.27 -2.13 -9.27
N THR A 56 -10.34 -1.34 -9.19
CA THR A 56 -10.63 -0.53 -8.00
C THR A 56 -10.78 -1.39 -6.76
N ALA A 57 -11.51 -2.50 -6.84
CA ALA A 57 -11.69 -3.42 -5.71
C ALA A 57 -10.35 -4.01 -5.24
N LYS A 58 -9.47 -4.38 -6.16
CA LYS A 58 -8.13 -4.90 -5.85
C LYS A 58 -7.27 -3.82 -5.18
N ALA A 59 -7.25 -2.59 -5.70
CA ALA A 59 -6.51 -1.47 -5.12
C ALA A 59 -7.01 -1.15 -3.70
N LYS A 60 -8.33 -1.14 -3.51
CA LYS A 60 -8.99 -0.98 -2.21
C LYS A 60 -8.52 -2.05 -1.22
N GLN A 61 -8.59 -3.33 -1.59
CA GLN A 61 -8.17 -4.43 -0.72
C GLN A 61 -6.70 -4.33 -0.30
N LYS A 62 -5.80 -3.97 -1.23
CA LYS A 62 -4.37 -3.76 -0.95
C LYS A 62 -4.16 -2.65 0.09
N TYR A 63 -4.82 -1.50 -0.08
CA TYR A 63 -4.73 -0.38 0.86
C TYR A 63 -5.21 -0.78 2.27
N PHE A 64 -6.39 -1.41 2.38
CA PHE A 64 -6.92 -1.81 3.69
C PHE A 64 -6.11 -2.93 4.37
N PHE A 65 -5.51 -3.83 3.59
CA PHE A 65 -4.59 -4.83 4.12
C PHE A 65 -3.40 -4.17 4.82
N LEU A 66 -2.77 -3.18 4.17
CA LEU A 66 -1.62 -2.47 4.73
C LEU A 66 -2.02 -1.64 5.97
N LEU A 67 -3.18 -0.97 5.94
CA LEU A 67 -3.72 -0.29 7.13
C LEU A 67 -3.93 -1.25 8.30
N ARG A 68 -4.40 -2.47 8.05
CA ARG A 68 -4.57 -3.49 9.09
C ARG A 68 -3.22 -3.89 9.68
N ALA A 69 -2.20 -4.08 8.84
CA ALA A 69 -0.84 -4.37 9.30
C ALA A 69 -0.27 -3.24 10.17
N ALA A 70 -0.48 -1.98 9.78
CA ALA A 70 -0.05 -0.82 10.57
C ALA A 70 -0.78 -0.74 11.93
N ARG A 71 -2.09 -1.00 11.95
CA ARG A 71 -2.89 -1.04 13.19
C ARG A 71 -2.41 -2.13 14.15
N GLN A 72 -2.12 -3.33 13.66
CA GLN A 72 -1.59 -4.43 14.48
C GLN A 72 -0.25 -4.08 15.14
N ARG A 73 0.52 -3.18 14.53
CA ARG A 73 1.81 -2.70 15.05
C ARG A 73 1.67 -1.46 15.93
N GLY A 74 0.46 -0.94 16.13
CA GLY A 74 0.23 0.28 16.90
C GLY A 74 0.72 1.55 16.21
N MET A 75 0.98 1.52 14.89
CA MET A 75 1.42 2.69 14.14
C MET A 75 0.29 3.72 14.07
N LYS A 76 0.54 4.91 14.64
CA LYS A 76 -0.34 6.08 14.52
C LYS A 76 0.19 6.97 13.41
N GLY A 77 0.02 6.55 12.15
CA GLY A 77 0.47 7.31 10.99
C GLY A 77 -0.42 8.53 10.73
N HIS A 78 0.20 9.67 10.43
CA HIS A 78 -0.46 10.78 9.73
C HIS A 78 -0.64 10.36 8.27
N TRP A 79 -1.72 9.64 7.97
CA TRP A 79 -2.05 9.25 6.60
C TRP A 79 -2.45 10.51 5.83
N SER A 80 -1.55 11.04 4.99
CA SER A 80 -1.79 12.25 4.21
C SER A 80 -3.17 12.21 3.58
N THR A 81 -4.02 13.18 3.90
CA THR A 81 -5.38 13.31 3.35
C THR A 81 -5.37 13.78 1.91
N ALA A 82 -4.25 14.36 1.44
CA ALA A 82 -4.16 15.00 0.15
C ALA A 82 -3.88 14.00 -0.97
N PHE A 83 -4.54 14.21 -2.11
CA PHE A 83 -4.28 13.53 -3.38
C PHE A 83 -3.09 14.21 -4.08
N VAL A 84 -1.91 14.11 -3.49
CA VAL A 84 -0.67 14.65 -4.07
C VAL A 84 0.31 13.49 -4.16
N HIS A 85 0.75 13.19 -5.38
CA HIS A 85 1.85 12.24 -5.58
C HIS A 85 3.11 12.91 -5.04
N PRO A 86 3.81 12.36 -4.03
CA PRO A 86 5.18 12.77 -3.81
C PRO A 86 5.96 12.30 -5.04
N GLU A 87 6.51 13.24 -5.80
CA GLU A 87 7.57 12.98 -6.76
C GLU A 87 8.86 12.59 -6.04
#